data_AF-A0A077YUM8-F1
#
_entry.id   AF-A0A077YUM8-F1
#
_cell.length_a   1.000
_cell.length_b   1.000
_cell.length_c   1.000
_cell.angle_alpha   90.00
_cell.angle_beta   90.00
_cell.angle_gamma   90.00
#
_symmetry.space_group_name_H-M   'P 1'
#
loop_
_entity.id
_entity.type
_entity.pdbx_description
1 polymer ?
#
loop_
_entity_poly.entity_id
_entity_poly.type
_entity_poly.pdbx_seq_one_letter_code
_entity_poly.pdbx_strand_id
1 'polypeptide(L)'
;MPLCQTIACLQRRYQLFKGIELLYSDKDPLSTDIILYLSHDGIRLIFDSWSQLLKVIEVMDMTKTSLSYCGHLFSCPTDLPSIEKINQTFSATHPGVYDSSQRIYTLSWRGLSVLFPTDSNVTPYFAHGLSSLQFAEDCSLLVSKLIIYHGNSLAEARVPEMPISCYHGNCYCDSVEVLRCDGRTSGLRVKLKCERFDQGSYSDCRSETLTKDVYFGDCSQKIAGALGYPNSIYYKSEDKMKIHLPSTERKRQNEKADYFYNYFTLGMVSVALFSA
;
A
#
# COMPACT_ATOMS: atom_id res chain seq x y z
N MET A 1 5.31 -0.40 0.37
CA MET A 1 5.00 -1.82 0.08
C MET A 1 3.71 -1.87 -0.76
N PRO A 2 3.66 -2.67 -1.83
CA PRO A 2 2.46 -2.86 -2.66
C PRO A 2 1.32 -3.60 -1.93
N LEU A 3 0.08 -3.30 -2.32
CA LEU A 3 -1.14 -3.95 -1.81
C LEU A 3 -1.11 -5.47 -2.03
N CYS A 4 -0.78 -5.93 -3.24
CA CYS A 4 -0.74 -7.35 -3.57
C CYS A 4 0.25 -8.14 -2.69
N GLN A 5 1.42 -7.55 -2.41
CA GLN A 5 2.41 -8.13 -1.51
C GLN A 5 1.89 -8.16 -0.07
N THR A 6 1.25 -7.09 0.39
CA THR A 6 0.64 -7.02 1.72
C THR A 6 -0.39 -8.14 1.90
N ILE A 7 -1.29 -8.30 0.93
CA ILE A 7 -2.31 -9.36 0.92
C ILE A 7 -1.64 -10.74 0.95
N ALA A 8 -0.62 -10.97 0.12
CA ALA A 8 0.10 -12.24 0.10
C ALA A 8 0.79 -12.54 1.45
N CYS A 9 1.39 -11.53 2.09
CA CYS A 9 1.99 -11.65 3.42
C CYS A 9 0.95 -12.01 4.48
N LEU A 10 -0.22 -11.35 4.45
CA LEU A 10 -1.32 -11.62 5.37
C LEU A 10 -1.90 -13.02 5.18
N GLN A 11 -2.14 -13.44 3.93
CA GLN A 11 -2.61 -14.78 3.59
C GLN A 11 -1.64 -15.88 4.08
N ARG A 12 -0.32 -15.66 3.95
CA ARG A 12 0.69 -16.60 4.47
C ARG A 12 0.70 -16.69 6.00
N ARG A 13 0.22 -15.66 6.69
CA ARG A 13 0.16 -15.56 8.17
C ARG A 13 -1.27 -15.60 8.70
N TYR A 14 -2.17 -16.33 8.02
CA TYR A 14 -3.59 -16.45 8.37
C TYR A 14 -3.87 -16.95 9.80
N GLN A 15 -2.90 -17.61 10.43
CA GLN A 15 -3.02 -18.06 11.83
C GLN A 15 -2.88 -16.90 12.83
N LEU A 16 -2.11 -15.86 12.46
CA LEU A 16 -1.84 -14.68 13.27
C LEU A 16 -2.87 -13.58 13.00
N PHE A 17 -3.07 -13.23 11.73
CA PHE A 17 -3.97 -12.15 11.34
C PHE A 17 -5.36 -12.70 11.03
N LYS A 18 -6.36 -12.26 11.79
CA LYS A 18 -7.78 -12.59 11.64
C LYS A 18 -8.59 -11.31 11.54
N GLY A 19 -9.82 -11.39 11.03
CA GLY A 19 -10.68 -10.22 10.87
C GLY A 19 -10.10 -9.20 9.87
N ILE A 20 -9.69 -9.68 8.69
CA ILE A 20 -9.15 -8.82 7.64
C ILE A 20 -10.29 -8.38 6.74
N GLU A 21 -10.52 -7.09 6.65
CA GLU A 21 -11.53 -6.46 5.80
C GLU A 21 -10.84 -5.62 4.73
N LEU A 22 -11.29 -5.74 3.47
CA LEU A 22 -10.81 -4.94 2.36
C LEU A 22 -11.94 -4.03 1.88
N LEU A 23 -11.75 -2.73 2.01
CA LEU A 23 -12.72 -1.71 1.61
C LEU A 23 -12.17 -0.98 0.39
N TYR A 24 -12.96 -0.93 -0.68
CA TYR A 24 -12.66 -0.23 -1.91
C TYR A 24 -13.98 0.19 -2.58
N SER A 25 -13.90 1.18 -3.46
CA SER A 25 -15.04 1.59 -4.30
C SER A 25 -15.10 0.68 -5.53
N ASP A 26 -16.20 -0.07 -5.66
CA ASP A 26 -16.46 -0.92 -6.84
C ASP A 26 -16.91 -0.10 -8.06
N LYS A 27 -17.69 0.97 -7.80
CA LYS A 27 -18.21 1.88 -8.83
C LYS A 27 -17.14 2.79 -9.41
N ASP A 28 -16.21 3.22 -8.58
CA ASP A 28 -15.13 4.13 -8.99
C ASP A 28 -13.83 3.77 -8.24
N PRO A 29 -13.11 2.74 -8.70
CA PRO A 29 -11.95 2.18 -7.99
C PRO A 29 -10.78 3.14 -7.81
N LEU A 30 -10.72 4.23 -8.58
CA LEU A 30 -9.60 5.17 -8.56
C LEU A 30 -9.91 6.45 -7.78
N SER A 31 -11.17 6.71 -7.39
CA SER A 31 -11.51 7.95 -6.66
C SER A 31 -11.27 7.89 -5.16
N THR A 32 -11.27 6.69 -4.57
CA THR A 32 -11.04 6.51 -3.13
C THR A 32 -9.90 5.54 -2.89
N ASP A 33 -9.08 5.84 -1.87
CA ASP A 33 -8.05 4.92 -1.41
C ASP A 33 -8.61 3.53 -1.05
N ILE A 34 -7.77 2.52 -1.18
CA ILE A 34 -8.09 1.14 -0.79
C ILE A 34 -7.68 0.95 0.67
N ILE A 35 -8.61 0.54 1.52
CA ILE A 35 -8.35 0.37 2.96
C ILE A 35 -8.34 -1.12 3.28
N LEU A 36 -7.24 -1.59 3.87
CA LEU A 36 -7.14 -2.91 4.47
C LEU A 36 -7.21 -2.74 5.99
N TYR A 37 -8.29 -3.20 6.59
CA TYR A 37 -8.54 -3.10 8.02
C TYR A 37 -8.29 -4.44 8.71
N LEU A 38 -7.38 -4.44 9.68
CA LEU A 38 -7.07 -5.55 10.57
C LEU A 38 -7.88 -5.35 11.86
N SER A 39 -9.13 -5.81 11.90
CA SER A 39 -10.08 -5.46 12.96
C SER A 39 -9.72 -6.06 14.33
N HIS A 40 -9.05 -7.22 14.34
CA HIS A 40 -8.57 -7.88 15.55
C HIS A 40 -7.29 -7.24 16.11
N ASP A 41 -6.52 -6.57 15.26
CA ASP A 41 -5.28 -5.89 15.63
C ASP A 41 -5.49 -4.39 15.85
N GLY A 42 -6.61 -3.82 15.40
CA GLY A 42 -6.89 -2.40 15.55
C GLY A 42 -6.06 -1.52 14.60
N ILE A 43 -5.65 -2.04 13.45
CA ILE A 43 -4.78 -1.34 12.49
C ILE A 43 -5.48 -1.19 11.14
N ARG A 44 -5.48 0.01 10.57
CA ARG A 44 -5.85 0.27 9.17
C ARG A 44 -4.61 0.58 8.33
N LEU A 45 -4.51 -0.09 7.20
CA LEU A 45 -3.51 0.16 6.17
C LEU A 45 -4.21 0.80 4.98
N ILE A 46 -3.84 2.03 4.64
CA ILE A 46 -4.46 2.79 3.56
C ILE A 46 -3.51 2.78 2.37
N PHE A 47 -3.97 2.26 1.24
CA PHE A 47 -3.24 2.17 -0.01
C PHE A 47 -3.80 3.18 -1.00
N ASP A 48 -2.90 3.87 -1.68
CA ASP A 48 -3.25 4.81 -2.73
C ASP A 48 -3.98 4.11 -3.89
N SER A 49 -5.03 4.71 -4.41
CA SER A 49 -5.91 4.08 -5.41
C SER A 49 -5.22 3.84 -6.75
N TRP A 50 -4.29 4.71 -7.15
CA TRP A 50 -3.58 4.65 -8.43
C TRP A 50 -2.36 3.75 -8.39
N SER A 51 -1.47 3.97 -7.41
CA SER A 51 -0.22 3.24 -7.28
C SER A 51 -0.36 1.92 -6.52
N GLN A 52 -1.46 1.75 -5.75
CA GLN A 52 -1.68 0.62 -4.84
C GLN A 52 -0.53 0.39 -3.86
N LEU A 53 0.21 1.45 -3.53
CA LEU A 53 1.27 1.45 -2.54
C LEU A 53 0.71 1.92 -1.19
N LEU A 54 1.21 1.33 -0.11
CA LEU A 54 0.88 1.74 1.25
C LEU A 54 1.23 3.22 1.45
N LYS A 55 0.21 4.03 1.77
CA LYS A 55 0.29 5.48 1.93
C LYS A 55 0.24 5.90 3.40
N VAL A 56 -0.69 5.33 4.17
CA VAL A 56 -0.91 5.69 5.58
C VAL A 56 -1.14 4.42 6.41
N ILE A 57 -0.65 4.42 7.64
CA ILE A 57 -0.95 3.40 8.66
C ILE A 57 -1.67 4.10 9.80
N GLU A 58 -2.82 3.59 10.21
CA GLU A 58 -3.55 4.08 11.37
C GLU A 58 -3.66 2.99 12.41
N VAL A 59 -3.25 3.29 13.64
CA VAL A 59 -3.60 2.51 14.82
C VAL A 59 -4.89 3.12 15.38
N MET A 60 -5.97 2.36 15.24
CA MET A 60 -7.34 2.76 15.55
C MET A 60 -7.77 2.33 16.96
N ASP A 61 -7.09 1.34 17.52
CA ASP A 61 -7.43 0.77 18.83
C ASP A 61 -6.15 0.44 19.60
N MET A 62 -5.79 1.34 20.50
CA MET A 62 -4.58 1.23 21.31
C MET A 62 -4.63 0.03 22.28
N THR A 63 -5.83 -0.53 22.54
CA THR A 63 -6.00 -1.69 23.43
C THR A 63 -5.58 -3.01 22.77
N LYS A 64 -5.31 -3.00 21.45
CA LYS A 64 -4.96 -4.20 20.67
C LYS A 64 -3.49 -4.24 20.23
N THR A 65 -2.76 -3.13 20.41
CA THR A 65 -1.38 -3.01 19.92
C THR A 65 -0.42 -2.56 21.01
N SER A 66 0.81 -3.09 20.96
CA SER A 66 1.94 -2.57 21.72
C SER A 66 2.85 -1.77 20.79
N LEU A 67 3.13 -0.51 21.13
CA LEU A 67 3.94 0.39 20.32
C LEU A 67 5.16 0.87 21.10
N SER A 68 6.32 0.83 20.45
CA SER A 68 7.57 1.38 20.97
C SER A 68 8.21 2.36 20.00
N TYR A 69 8.93 3.33 20.53
CA TYR A 69 9.68 4.32 19.77
C TYR A 69 11.12 4.37 20.30
N CYS A 70 12.11 4.22 19.42
CA CYS A 70 13.53 4.14 19.79
C CYS A 70 13.82 3.10 20.91
N GLY A 71 13.07 1.99 20.93
CA GLY A 71 13.19 0.94 21.95
C GLY A 71 12.39 1.19 23.24
N HIS A 72 11.77 2.36 23.40
CA HIS A 72 10.94 2.69 24.56
C HIS A 72 9.47 2.37 24.30
N LEU A 73 8.89 1.46 25.08
CA LEU A 73 7.47 1.12 25.01
C LEU A 73 6.63 2.29 25.56
N PHE A 74 5.78 2.88 24.72
CA PHE A 74 4.91 3.99 25.14
C PHE A 74 3.42 3.62 25.16
N SER A 75 3.03 2.53 24.51
CA SER A 75 1.65 2.03 24.49
C SER A 75 1.64 0.51 24.58
N CYS A 76 0.76 -0.04 25.41
CA CYS A 76 0.38 -1.45 25.35
C CYS A 76 -1.06 -1.64 25.87
N PRO A 77 -1.69 -2.80 25.65
CA PRO A 77 -3.06 -3.06 26.10
C PRO A 77 -3.32 -2.81 27.59
N THR A 78 -2.29 -2.97 28.43
CA THR A 78 -2.37 -2.77 29.89
C THR A 78 -1.97 -1.38 30.36
N ASP A 79 -1.38 -0.55 29.49
CA ASP A 79 -0.89 0.79 29.80
C ASP A 79 -1.08 1.69 28.57
N LEU A 80 -2.26 2.31 28.51
CA LEU A 80 -2.69 3.13 27.40
C LEU A 80 -1.93 4.47 27.39
N PRO A 81 -1.54 4.97 26.22
CA PRO A 81 -0.70 6.15 26.12
C PRO A 81 -1.50 7.40 26.49
N SER A 82 -1.08 8.06 27.57
CA SER A 82 -1.55 9.40 27.93
C SER A 82 -0.84 10.48 27.12
N ILE A 83 -1.45 11.67 27.04
CA ILE A 83 -0.82 12.85 26.43
C ILE A 83 0.56 13.17 27.04
N GLU A 84 0.71 13.00 28.35
CA GLU A 84 1.98 13.20 29.06
C GLU A 84 3.04 12.21 28.57
N LYS A 85 2.66 10.94 28.46
CA LYS A 85 3.55 9.88 27.96
C LYS A 85 3.93 10.12 26.51
N ILE A 86 3.01 10.63 25.69
CA ILE A 86 3.28 11.05 24.31
C ILE A 86 4.26 12.21 24.26
N ASN A 87 4.07 13.26 25.07
CA ASN A 87 4.99 14.41 25.12
C ASN A 87 6.39 14.04 25.65
N GLN A 88 6.49 13.04 26.53
CA GLN A 88 7.76 12.50 26.99
C GLN A 88 8.44 11.64 25.92
N THR A 89 7.66 10.89 25.14
CA THR A 89 8.17 9.96 24.11
C THR A 89 8.58 10.68 22.84
N PHE A 90 7.69 11.51 22.31
CA PHE A 90 7.88 12.31 21.11
C PHE A 90 8.09 13.75 21.59
N SER A 91 9.33 14.22 21.50
CA SER A 91 9.76 15.53 21.99
C SER A 91 8.88 16.69 21.48
N ALA A 92 9.19 17.90 21.93
CA ALA A 92 8.45 19.12 21.59
C ALA A 92 8.00 19.19 20.12
N THR A 93 6.74 19.58 19.94
CA THR A 93 6.10 19.71 18.63
C THR A 93 5.38 21.06 18.50
N HIS A 94 4.84 21.34 17.32
CA HIS A 94 3.94 22.46 17.13
C HIS A 94 2.73 22.36 18.09
N PRO A 95 2.18 23.51 18.54
CA PRO A 95 0.97 23.51 19.35
C PRO A 95 -0.12 22.66 18.68
N GLY A 96 -0.75 21.78 19.45
CA GLY A 96 -1.78 20.92 18.90
C GLY A 96 -3.00 21.72 18.45
N VAL A 97 -3.73 21.14 17.50
CA VAL A 97 -4.91 21.73 16.91
C VAL A 97 -6.15 21.06 17.52
N TYR A 98 -7.06 21.86 18.07
CA TYR A 98 -8.33 21.37 18.57
C TYR A 98 -9.43 21.59 17.51
N ASP A 99 -10.09 20.49 17.13
CA ASP A 99 -11.30 20.53 16.32
C ASP A 99 -12.52 20.41 17.23
N SER A 100 -13.24 21.53 17.40
CA SER A 100 -14.44 21.60 18.23
C SER A 100 -15.63 20.81 17.66
N SER A 101 -15.66 20.57 16.35
CA SER A 101 -16.75 19.83 15.70
C SER A 101 -16.65 18.33 15.96
N GLN A 102 -15.42 17.81 15.94
CA GLN A 102 -15.13 16.40 16.22
C GLN A 102 -14.80 16.13 17.69
N ARG A 103 -14.56 17.18 18.49
CA ARG A 103 -14.06 17.10 19.87
C ARG A 103 -12.72 16.36 19.96
N ILE A 104 -11.83 16.62 18.99
CA ILE A 104 -10.53 15.96 18.88
C ILE A 104 -9.41 16.99 18.99
N TYR A 105 -8.49 16.75 19.90
CA TYR A 105 -7.21 17.45 19.97
C TYR A 105 -6.12 16.64 19.27
N THR A 106 -5.39 17.27 18.35
CA THR A 106 -4.40 16.60 17.51
C THR A 106 -3.01 17.18 17.75
N LEU A 107 -2.07 16.31 18.15
CA LEU A 107 -0.64 16.60 18.11
C LEU A 107 -0.04 16.00 16.83
N SER A 108 0.82 16.74 16.13
CA SER A 108 1.40 16.30 14.86
C SER A 108 2.89 16.58 14.79
N TRP A 109 3.65 15.58 14.40
CA TRP A 109 5.06 15.65 14.00
C TRP A 109 5.14 15.31 12.50
N ARG A 110 6.31 15.52 11.91
CA ARG A 110 6.58 15.03 10.55
C ARG A 110 6.39 13.51 10.50
N GLY A 111 5.40 13.06 9.72
CA GLY A 111 5.08 11.66 9.51
C GLY A 111 4.30 10.96 10.62
N LEU A 112 3.84 11.69 11.64
CA LEU A 112 3.08 11.14 12.77
C LEU A 112 2.03 12.13 13.26
N SER A 113 0.79 11.71 13.42
CA SER A 113 -0.25 12.48 14.11
C SER A 113 -0.95 11.64 15.16
N VAL A 114 -1.24 12.22 16.32
CA VAL A 114 -1.82 11.55 17.48
C VAL A 114 -3.07 12.32 17.92
N LEU A 115 -4.19 11.63 18.01
CA LEU A 115 -5.52 12.20 18.25
C LEU A 115 -6.03 11.82 19.65
N PHE A 116 -6.47 12.83 20.39
CA PHE A 116 -7.01 12.73 21.75
C PHE A 116 -8.46 13.23 21.75
N PRO A 117 -9.44 12.38 22.10
CA PRO A 117 -10.82 12.84 22.27
C PRO A 117 -10.93 13.67 23.55
N THR A 118 -11.64 14.79 23.53
CA THR A 118 -11.81 15.65 24.71
C THR A 118 -13.17 16.34 24.70
N ASP A 119 -13.95 16.13 25.78
CA ASP A 119 -15.26 16.75 25.98
C ASP A 119 -15.20 18.18 26.51
N SER A 120 -14.04 18.57 27.03
CA SER A 120 -13.81 19.90 27.53
C SER A 120 -14.00 20.88 26.39
N ASN A 121 -14.74 21.97 26.62
CA ASN A 121 -14.60 23.17 25.82
C ASN A 121 -13.18 23.68 26.08
N VAL A 122 -12.19 23.06 25.43
CA VAL A 122 -10.79 23.39 25.60
C VAL A 122 -10.64 24.80 25.05
N THR A 123 -10.67 25.78 25.95
CA THR A 123 -10.38 27.15 25.58
C THR A 123 -8.89 27.17 25.26
N PRO A 124 -8.50 27.55 24.03
CA PRO A 124 -7.11 27.72 23.72
C PRO A 124 -6.61 28.94 24.50
N TYR A 125 -6.14 28.71 25.72
CA TYR A 125 -5.42 29.73 26.47
C TYR A 125 -4.06 29.87 25.78
N PHE A 126 -4.00 30.76 24.79
CA PHE A 126 -2.77 31.27 24.18
C PHE A 126 -2.03 32.17 25.21
N ALA A 127 -1.85 31.70 26.44
CA ALA A 127 -1.00 32.37 27.42
C ALA A 127 0.44 31.96 27.12
N HIS A 128 1.14 32.85 26.43
CA HIS A 128 2.57 32.75 26.14
C HIS A 128 2.94 31.60 25.18
N GLY A 129 3.78 31.92 24.19
CA GLY A 129 4.11 31.00 23.12
C GLY A 129 4.53 29.61 23.63
N LEU A 130 4.07 28.59 22.90
CA LEU A 130 4.41 27.17 23.03
C LEU A 130 3.69 26.43 24.19
N SER A 131 2.56 25.81 23.86
CA SER A 131 1.99 24.65 24.58
C SER A 131 1.49 24.90 26.01
N SER A 132 0.26 25.40 26.18
CA SER A 132 -0.45 25.32 27.48
C SER A 132 -1.96 25.31 27.28
N LEU A 133 -2.48 24.27 26.61
CA LEU A 133 -3.85 23.90 26.91
C LEU A 133 -3.82 23.33 28.32
N GLN A 134 -4.18 24.15 29.31
CA GLN A 134 -4.53 23.64 30.62
C GLN A 134 -5.85 22.88 30.44
N PHE A 135 -5.73 21.56 30.28
CA PHE A 135 -6.83 20.69 30.58
C PHE A 135 -7.12 20.83 32.08
N ALA A 136 -8.38 20.71 32.49
CA ALA A 136 -8.68 20.60 33.92
C ALA A 136 -7.74 19.52 34.50
N GLU A 137 -7.13 19.79 35.66
CA GLU A 137 -6.01 19.02 36.25
C GLU A 137 -6.27 17.50 36.35
N ASP A 138 -7.52 17.07 36.16
CA ASP A 138 -7.98 15.69 36.24
C ASP A 138 -8.29 15.00 34.88
N CYS A 139 -8.05 15.65 33.74
CA CYS A 139 -8.31 15.04 32.42
C CYS A 139 -7.11 14.24 31.90
N SER A 140 -7.08 12.95 32.19
CA SER A 140 -6.15 12.00 31.55
C SER A 140 -6.54 11.74 30.09
N LEU A 141 -6.10 12.60 29.18
CA LEU A 141 -6.31 12.40 27.75
C LEU A 141 -5.52 11.19 27.26
N LEU A 142 -6.24 10.16 26.83
CA LEU A 142 -5.68 8.97 26.21
C LEU A 142 -5.72 9.08 24.69
N VAL A 143 -4.71 8.51 24.02
CA VAL A 143 -4.72 8.44 22.56
C VAL A 143 -5.89 7.58 22.09
N SER A 144 -6.71 8.13 21.20
CA SER A 144 -7.74 7.38 20.47
C SER A 144 -7.22 6.82 19.15
N LYS A 145 -6.35 7.56 18.47
CA LYS A 145 -5.83 7.19 17.16
C LYS A 145 -4.41 7.70 16.96
N LEU A 146 -3.57 6.87 16.37
CA LEU A 146 -2.22 7.23 15.94
C LEU A 146 -2.10 6.99 14.44
N ILE A 147 -1.62 7.98 13.69
CA ILE A 147 -1.58 7.98 12.23
C ILE A 147 -0.13 8.19 11.79
N ILE A 148 0.40 7.26 11.00
CA ILE A 148 1.76 7.28 10.46
C ILE A 148 1.67 7.47 8.95
N TYR A 149 2.44 8.42 8.42
CA TYR A 149 2.42 8.79 7.01
C TYR A 149 3.77 9.34 6.55
N HIS A 150 3.92 9.55 5.24
CA HIS A 150 5.08 10.24 4.66
C HIS A 150 4.68 11.66 4.24
N GLY A 151 5.19 12.68 4.93
CA GLY A 151 4.82 14.08 4.70
C GLY A 151 5.10 14.95 5.93
N ASN A 152 4.91 16.26 5.82
CA ASN A 152 5.06 17.17 6.97
C ASN A 152 3.81 17.20 7.86
N SER A 153 2.64 16.95 7.27
CA SER A 153 1.35 16.91 7.94
C SER A 153 0.48 15.84 7.27
N LEU A 154 -0.61 15.44 7.93
CA LEU A 154 -1.56 14.47 7.37
C LEU A 154 -2.21 14.98 6.06
N ALA A 155 -2.42 16.30 5.95
CA ALA A 155 -2.94 16.92 4.73
C ALA A 155 -1.94 16.86 3.55
N GLU A 156 -0.64 16.85 3.85
CA GLU A 156 0.44 16.71 2.87
C GLU A 156 0.93 15.26 2.72
N ALA A 157 0.19 14.28 3.26
CA ALA A 157 0.59 12.88 3.20
C ALA A 157 0.62 12.39 1.75
N ARG A 158 1.77 11.86 1.34
CA ARG A 158 2.01 11.34 -0.01
C ARG A 158 2.48 9.89 0.04
N VAL A 159 2.32 9.19 -1.08
CA VAL A 159 2.83 7.83 -1.22
C VAL A 159 4.37 7.86 -1.11
N PRO A 160 4.97 7.09 -0.19
CA PRO A 160 6.42 6.95 -0.13
C PRO A 160 6.93 6.18 -1.35
N GLU A 161 8.16 6.48 -1.78
CA GLU A 161 8.83 5.66 -2.79
C GLU A 161 8.94 4.21 -2.30
N MET A 162 8.66 3.27 -3.20
CA MET A 162 8.72 1.86 -2.84
C MET A 162 10.17 1.46 -2.51
N PRO A 163 10.44 1.00 -1.27
CA PRO A 163 11.78 0.56 -0.90
C PRO A 163 12.24 -0.61 -1.77
N ILE A 164 13.52 -0.64 -2.09
CA ILE A 164 14.15 -1.72 -2.88
C ILE A 164 13.89 -3.08 -2.23
N SER A 165 13.88 -3.18 -0.90
CA SER A 165 13.57 -4.41 -0.17
C SER A 165 12.17 -4.98 -0.43
N CYS A 166 11.25 -4.21 -1.03
CA CYS A 166 9.94 -4.69 -1.45
C CYS A 166 9.94 -5.27 -2.88
N TYR A 167 11.03 -5.16 -3.64
CA TYR A 167 11.03 -5.56 -5.05
C TYR A 167 11.03 -7.09 -5.19
N HIS A 168 11.77 -7.80 -4.33
CA HIS A 168 11.82 -9.27 -4.31
C HIS A 168 12.07 -9.90 -5.69
N GLY A 169 12.99 -9.33 -6.47
CA GLY A 169 13.31 -9.77 -7.83
C GLY A 169 12.26 -9.42 -8.90
N ASN A 170 11.20 -8.71 -8.55
CA ASN A 170 10.18 -8.28 -9.51
C ASN A 170 10.55 -6.96 -10.19
N CYS A 171 10.06 -6.81 -11.41
CA CYS A 171 10.02 -5.52 -12.10
C CYS A 171 8.69 -4.83 -11.82
N TYR A 172 8.72 -3.52 -11.60
CA TYR A 172 7.54 -2.69 -11.40
C TYR A 172 7.42 -1.65 -12.50
N CYS A 173 6.20 -1.32 -12.89
CA CYS A 173 5.97 -0.27 -13.86
C CYS A 173 6.07 1.10 -13.19
N ASP A 174 6.94 1.96 -13.71
CA ASP A 174 7.03 3.37 -13.32
C ASP A 174 6.09 4.24 -14.16
N SER A 175 6.13 4.06 -15.48
CA SER A 175 5.24 4.75 -16.41
C SER A 175 5.07 3.97 -17.71
N VAL A 176 3.91 4.12 -18.35
CA VAL A 176 3.65 3.61 -19.69
C VAL A 176 3.36 4.77 -20.64
N GLU A 177 4.11 4.85 -21.72
CA GLU A 177 3.89 5.78 -22.82
C GLU A 177 3.27 5.02 -24.00
N VAL A 178 2.25 5.61 -24.63
CA VAL A 178 1.57 5.00 -25.79
C VAL A 178 2.34 5.33 -27.06
N LEU A 179 2.86 4.30 -27.74
CA LEU A 179 3.52 4.46 -29.03
C LEU A 179 2.45 4.54 -30.14
N ARG A 180 2.46 5.63 -30.91
CA ARG A 180 1.52 5.88 -32.01
C ARG A 180 2.27 6.03 -33.33
N CYS A 181 1.74 5.40 -34.38
CA CYS A 181 2.20 5.51 -35.76
C CYS A 181 0.98 5.67 -36.67
N ASP A 182 1.01 6.61 -37.62
CA ASP A 182 -0.08 6.89 -38.57
C ASP A 182 -1.47 7.06 -37.91
N GLY A 183 -1.51 7.75 -36.76
CA GLY A 183 -2.74 7.98 -36.00
C GLY A 183 -3.29 6.73 -35.29
N ARG A 184 -2.62 5.59 -35.37
CA ARG A 184 -2.98 4.33 -34.69
C ARG A 184 -2.02 4.01 -33.57
N THR A 185 -2.51 3.36 -32.51
CA THR A 185 -1.62 2.84 -31.46
C THR A 185 -0.87 1.64 -31.99
N SER A 186 0.46 1.73 -32.05
CA SER A 186 1.35 0.66 -32.52
C SER A 186 1.88 -0.21 -31.37
N GLY A 187 1.98 0.36 -30.16
CA GLY A 187 2.55 -0.35 -29.01
C GLY A 187 2.61 0.50 -27.75
N LEU A 188 3.39 0.03 -26.79
CA LEU A 188 3.62 0.64 -25.49
C LEU A 188 5.12 0.73 -25.21
N ARG A 189 5.56 1.86 -24.67
CA ARG A 189 6.88 2.04 -24.08
C ARG A 189 6.73 2.01 -22.57
N VAL A 190 7.33 1.02 -21.95
CA VAL A 190 7.21 0.73 -20.53
C VAL A 190 8.52 1.10 -19.85
N LYS A 191 8.47 1.99 -18.86
CA LYS A 191 9.58 2.23 -17.93
C LYS A 191 9.44 1.29 -16.75
N LEU A 192 10.39 0.39 -16.62
CA LEU A 192 10.45 -0.65 -15.60
C LEU A 192 11.47 -0.24 -14.53
N LYS A 193 11.09 -0.32 -13.26
CA LYS A 193 12.00 -0.25 -12.12
C LYS A 193 12.29 -1.66 -11.63
N CYS A 194 13.56 -2.02 -11.50
CA CYS A 194 14.00 -3.33 -11.03
C CYS A 194 15.21 -3.22 -10.08
N GLU A 195 15.51 -4.30 -9.37
CA GLU A 195 16.73 -4.42 -8.57
C GLU A 195 17.92 -4.68 -9.49
N ARG A 196 19.02 -3.95 -9.29
CA ARG A 196 20.31 -4.23 -9.90
C ARG A 196 21.27 -4.74 -8.84
N PHE A 197 21.81 -5.92 -9.08
CA PHE A 197 22.94 -6.46 -8.33
C PHE A 197 24.22 -6.17 -9.11
N ASP A 198 25.09 -5.35 -8.53
CA ASP A 198 26.44 -5.19 -9.06
C ASP A 198 27.26 -6.45 -8.73
N GLN A 199 28.11 -6.85 -9.68
CA GLN A 199 28.96 -8.03 -9.55
C GLN A 199 29.88 -7.87 -8.33
N GLY A 200 29.60 -8.59 -7.25
CA GLY A 200 30.52 -8.72 -6.11
C GLY A 200 30.01 -8.26 -4.74
N SER A 201 28.83 -7.64 -4.63
CA SER A 201 28.22 -7.40 -3.31
C SER A 201 26.70 -7.43 -3.32
N TYR A 202 26.12 -8.21 -2.40
CA TYR A 202 24.68 -8.16 -2.10
C TYR A 202 24.29 -6.93 -1.25
N SER A 203 25.26 -6.21 -0.66
CA SER A 203 24.97 -5.08 0.22
C SER A 203 24.45 -3.85 -0.53
N ASP A 204 24.88 -3.66 -1.77
CA ASP A 204 24.68 -2.42 -2.50
C ASP A 204 23.59 -2.58 -3.55
N CYS A 205 22.43 -3.11 -3.14
CA CYS A 205 21.28 -3.21 -4.03
C CYS A 205 20.78 -1.81 -4.38
N ARG A 206 20.75 -1.50 -5.68
CA ARG A 206 20.25 -0.23 -6.22
C ARG A 206 19.04 -0.48 -7.11
N SER A 207 18.15 0.50 -7.19
CA SER A 207 17.09 0.49 -8.18
C SER A 207 17.65 0.95 -9.53
N GLU A 208 17.39 0.19 -10.58
CA GLU A 208 17.69 0.54 -11.97
C GLU A 208 16.37 0.75 -12.73
N THR A 209 16.35 1.75 -13.62
CA THR A 209 15.21 2.01 -14.51
C THR A 209 15.56 1.61 -15.94
N LEU A 210 14.77 0.70 -16.51
CA LEU A 210 14.91 0.21 -17.87
C LEU A 210 13.73 0.66 -18.70
N THR A 211 13.96 1.10 -19.94
CA THR A 211 12.89 1.43 -20.88
C THR A 211 12.78 0.34 -21.93
N LYS A 212 11.57 -0.20 -22.13
CA LYS A 212 11.30 -1.33 -23.02
C LYS A 212 10.08 -1.05 -23.87
N ASP A 213 10.21 -1.26 -25.18
CA ASP A 213 9.12 -1.09 -26.12
C ASP A 213 8.53 -2.47 -26.47
N VAL A 214 7.21 -2.56 -26.43
CA VAL A 214 6.43 -3.73 -26.86
C VAL A 214 5.37 -3.29 -27.87
N TYR A 215 5.17 -4.07 -28.92
CA TYR A 215 4.28 -3.70 -30.02
C TYR A 215 3.10 -4.66 -30.13
N PHE A 216 1.95 -4.16 -30.60
CA PHE A 216 0.84 -5.04 -30.93
C PHE A 216 1.23 -6.00 -32.05
N GLY A 217 0.99 -7.30 -31.84
CA GLY A 217 1.41 -8.37 -32.75
C GLY A 217 2.76 -9.01 -32.38
N ASP A 218 3.47 -8.51 -31.37
CA ASP A 218 4.66 -9.19 -30.86
C ASP A 218 4.32 -10.58 -30.29
N CYS A 219 5.18 -11.56 -30.55
CA CYS A 219 5.00 -12.90 -29.99
C CYS A 219 5.23 -12.90 -28.47
N SER A 220 4.64 -13.88 -27.78
CA SER A 220 4.76 -14.02 -26.32
C SER A 220 6.22 -14.07 -25.84
N GLN A 221 7.11 -14.69 -26.62
CA GLN A 221 8.55 -14.71 -26.34
C GLN A 221 9.18 -13.31 -26.35
N LYS A 222 8.78 -12.45 -27.30
CA LYS A 222 9.29 -11.08 -27.39
C LYS A 222 8.74 -10.21 -26.26
N ILE A 223 7.46 -10.38 -25.92
CA ILE A 223 6.86 -9.73 -24.75
C ILE A 223 7.59 -10.14 -23.46
N ALA A 224 7.82 -11.44 -23.26
CA ALA A 224 8.53 -11.95 -22.08
C ALA A 224 10.00 -11.50 -22.04
N GLY A 225 10.67 -11.44 -23.20
CA GLY A 225 12.03 -10.91 -23.29
C GLY A 225 12.13 -9.41 -23.00
N ALA A 226 11.06 -8.65 -23.24
CA ALA A 226 11.00 -7.22 -22.97
C ALA A 226 10.59 -6.90 -21.53
N LEU A 227 9.53 -7.53 -21.02
CA LEU A 227 8.90 -7.20 -19.73
C LEU A 227 9.29 -8.13 -18.58
N GLY A 228 10.00 -9.22 -18.86
CA GLY A 228 10.27 -10.30 -17.91
C GLY A 228 9.18 -11.37 -17.93
N TYR A 229 9.28 -12.34 -17.02
CA TYR A 229 8.30 -13.42 -16.93
C TYR A 229 6.99 -12.93 -16.28
N PRO A 230 5.80 -13.30 -16.80
CA PRO A 230 4.53 -12.89 -16.22
C PRO A 230 4.30 -13.48 -14.82
N ASN A 231 3.62 -12.74 -13.96
CA ASN A 231 3.30 -13.24 -12.61
C ASN A 231 2.32 -14.42 -12.65
N SER A 232 1.44 -14.46 -13.64
CA SER A 232 0.50 -15.56 -13.85
C SER A 232 0.12 -15.72 -15.32
N ILE A 233 -0.18 -16.95 -15.73
CA ILE A 233 -0.62 -17.27 -17.08
C ILE A 233 -2.01 -17.87 -16.97
N TYR A 234 -2.98 -17.32 -17.69
CA TYR A 234 -4.36 -17.80 -17.71
C TYR A 234 -4.71 -18.24 -19.12
N TYR A 235 -5.37 -19.38 -19.24
CA TYR A 235 -5.86 -19.89 -20.52
C TYR A 235 -7.33 -19.49 -20.64
N LYS A 236 -7.75 -18.89 -21.78
CA LYS A 236 -9.15 -18.48 -22.02
C LYS A 236 -10.14 -19.62 -21.83
N SER A 237 -9.65 -20.86 -21.92
CA SER A 237 -10.45 -22.06 -21.97
C SER A 237 -10.42 -22.88 -20.68
N GLU A 238 -10.16 -22.27 -19.51
CA GLU A 238 -10.69 -22.77 -18.22
C GLU A 238 -12.23 -22.71 -18.20
N ASP A 239 -12.88 -23.29 -19.21
CA ASP A 239 -14.29 -23.60 -19.17
C ASP A 239 -14.46 -24.78 -18.22
N LYS A 240 -15.09 -24.51 -17.08
CA LYS A 240 -15.35 -25.50 -16.03
C LYS A 240 -16.18 -26.70 -16.53
N MET A 241 -16.86 -26.60 -17.68
CA MET A 241 -17.56 -27.73 -18.32
C MET A 241 -16.64 -28.66 -19.12
N LYS A 242 -15.38 -28.29 -19.43
CA LYS A 242 -14.47 -29.16 -20.19
C LYS A 242 -14.17 -30.49 -19.49
N ILE A 243 -14.44 -30.61 -18.20
CA ILE A 243 -14.34 -31.88 -17.47
C ILE A 243 -15.27 -32.97 -18.00
N HIS A 244 -16.23 -32.64 -18.86
CA HIS A 244 -17.14 -33.59 -19.52
C HIS A 244 -16.68 -34.00 -20.93
N LEU A 245 -15.68 -33.33 -21.53
CA LEU A 245 -15.18 -33.69 -22.86
C LEU A 245 -14.39 -35.01 -22.83
N PRO A 246 -14.33 -35.81 -23.91
CA PRO A 246 -13.41 -36.93 -24.01
C PRO A 246 -11.95 -36.50 -23.80
N SER A 247 -11.12 -37.36 -23.20
CA SER A 247 -9.74 -37.05 -22.82
C SER A 247 -8.84 -36.65 -24.01
N THR A 248 -9.07 -37.24 -25.18
CA THR A 248 -8.40 -36.91 -26.44
C THR A 248 -8.74 -35.50 -26.93
N GLU A 249 -10.02 -35.13 -26.90
CA GLU A 249 -10.49 -33.81 -27.34
C GLU A 249 -9.99 -32.70 -26.40
N ARG A 250 -9.97 -32.97 -25.08
CA ARG A 250 -9.37 -32.04 -24.09
C ARG A 250 -7.90 -31.75 -24.37
N LYS A 251 -7.09 -32.79 -24.66
CA LYS A 251 -5.67 -32.61 -24.97
C LYS A 251 -5.47 -31.76 -26.23
N ARG A 252 -6.18 -32.07 -27.31
CA ARG A 252 -6.07 -31.34 -28.58
C ARG A 252 -6.47 -29.87 -28.45
N GLN A 253 -7.51 -29.58 -27.66
CA GLN A 253 -7.91 -28.21 -27.38
C GLN A 253 -6.93 -27.45 -26.49
N ASN A 254 -6.29 -28.12 -25.53
CA ASN A 254 -5.29 -27.49 -24.67
C ASN A 254 -4.03 -27.07 -25.44
N GLU A 255 -3.64 -27.84 -26.47
CA GLU A 255 -2.49 -27.50 -27.34
C GLU A 255 -2.71 -26.22 -28.16
N LYS A 256 -3.96 -25.82 -28.40
CA LYS A 256 -4.34 -24.62 -29.17
C LYS A 256 -5.11 -23.60 -28.34
N ALA A 257 -4.99 -23.67 -27.02
CA ALA A 257 -5.73 -22.77 -26.14
C ALA A 257 -5.06 -21.39 -26.11
N ASP A 258 -5.79 -20.36 -26.54
CA ASP A 258 -5.43 -18.97 -26.27
C ASP A 258 -5.14 -18.77 -24.79
N TYR A 259 -4.08 -18.02 -24.49
CA TYR A 259 -3.70 -17.66 -23.14
C TYR A 259 -3.37 -16.17 -23.04
N PHE A 260 -3.30 -15.66 -21.82
CA PHE A 260 -2.80 -14.33 -21.56
C PHE A 260 -1.83 -14.35 -20.39
N TYR A 261 -0.81 -13.50 -20.52
CA TYR A 261 0.18 -13.18 -19.52
C TYR A 261 -0.35 -12.04 -18.66
N ASN A 262 -0.42 -12.28 -17.35
CA ASN A 262 -0.83 -11.28 -16.38
C ASN A 262 0.40 -10.77 -15.62
N TYR A 263 0.70 -9.48 -15.80
CA TYR A 263 1.79 -8.77 -15.14
C TYR A 263 1.20 -7.87 -14.06
N PHE A 264 0.90 -8.45 -12.90
CA PHE A 264 0.32 -7.73 -11.77
C PHE A 264 1.19 -6.55 -11.31
N THR A 265 2.51 -6.72 -11.25
CA THR A 265 3.45 -5.66 -10.82
C THR A 265 3.58 -4.54 -11.84
N LEU A 266 3.14 -4.78 -13.08
CA LEU A 266 3.16 -3.78 -14.14
C LEU A 266 1.78 -3.19 -14.44
N GLY A 267 0.72 -3.71 -13.82
CA GLY A 267 -0.67 -3.32 -14.12
C GLY A 267 -1.12 -3.67 -15.54
N MET A 268 -0.54 -4.71 -16.15
CA MET A 268 -0.75 -5.03 -17.57
C MET A 268 -1.18 -6.48 -17.81
N VAL A 269 -2.00 -6.67 -18.84
CA VAL A 269 -2.42 -8.00 -19.34
C VAL A 269 -2.07 -8.09 -20.83
N SER A 270 -1.31 -9.12 -21.21
CA SER A 270 -0.90 -9.38 -22.59
C SER A 270 -1.55 -10.65 -23.10
N VAL A 271 -2.38 -10.56 -24.14
CA VAL A 271 -3.10 -11.71 -24.71
C VAL A 271 -2.27 -12.34 -25.83
N ALA A 272 -2.00 -13.64 -25.72
CA ALA A 272 -1.43 -14.45 -26.79
C ALA A 272 -2.57 -15.17 -27.52
N LEU A 273 -2.75 -14.82 -28.79
CA LEU A 273 -3.71 -15.47 -29.68
C LEU A 273 -2.97 -16.50 -30.54
N PHE A 274 -3.47 -17.72 -30.59
CA PHE A 274 -3.04 -18.66 -31.64
C PHE A 274 -3.76 -18.28 -32.93
N SER A 275 -3.02 -17.70 -33.88
CA SER A 275 -3.51 -17.57 -35.26
C SER A 275 -3.68 -18.98 -35.84
N ALA A 276 -4.90 -19.30 -36.29
CA ALA A 276 -5.19 -20.52 -37.06
C ALA A 276 -4.46 -20.52 -38.40
#